data_AF-A0A928D9N7-F1
#
_entry.id   AF-A0A928D9N7-F1
#
_cell.length_a   1.000
_cell.length_b   1.000
_cell.length_c   1.000
_cell.angle_alpha   90.00
_cell.angle_beta   90.00
_cell.angle_gamma   90.00
#
_symmetry.space_group_name_H-M   'P 1'
#
loop_
_entity.id
_entity.type
_entity.pdbx_description
1 polymer ?
#
loop_
_entity_poly.entity_id
_entity_poly.type
_entity_poly.pdbx_seq_one_letter_code
_entity_poly.pdbx_strand_id
1 'polypeptide(L)'
;MATIDMVELDNIENRWGVKAGDYNITLNSRTEMMDFQDLMVKFSKNRAVAVEGEVEPLTVRIQQRNARLDSLGRILAALTELQARYPSDDENDDTYDLNGLTDGELNILWDLINDGGPKDVKFYRYECEEALQLVKSEIDGLNNEAQTDMTRLQSLVDRRDESYSTATNLMTSISDTRSNVIRNM
;
A
#
# COMPACT_ATOMS: atom_id res chain seq x y z
N MET A 1 1.90 40.09 -21.55
CA MET A 1 1.26 38.76 -21.50
C MET A 1 2.26 37.77 -22.06
N ALA A 2 2.94 37.03 -21.20
CA ALA A 2 3.92 36.03 -21.62
C ALA A 2 3.17 34.79 -22.08
N THR A 3 3.30 34.45 -23.36
CA THR A 3 2.87 33.19 -23.94
C THR A 3 3.80 32.12 -23.38
N ILE A 4 3.27 31.20 -22.57
CA ILE A 4 4.04 30.04 -22.10
C ILE A 4 4.07 29.06 -23.27
N ASP A 5 5.28 28.82 -23.78
CA ASP A 5 5.56 27.84 -24.83
C ASP A 5 5.15 26.44 -24.37
N MET A 6 4.37 25.79 -25.21
CA MET A 6 3.69 24.51 -24.99
C MET A 6 4.64 23.30 -25.17
N VAL A 7 5.91 23.45 -24.76
CA VAL A 7 6.98 22.46 -25.01
C VAL A 7 7.35 21.68 -23.73
N GLU A 8 6.85 22.09 -22.56
CA GLU A 8 7.03 21.38 -21.29
C GLU A 8 5.76 20.70 -20.76
N LEU A 9 4.81 20.35 -21.64
CA LEU A 9 3.82 19.32 -21.30
C LEU A 9 4.48 17.96 -21.47
N ASP A 10 5.24 17.63 -20.43
CA ASP A 10 5.87 16.35 -20.15
C ASP A 10 5.06 15.18 -20.71
N ASN A 11 5.71 14.37 -21.53
CA ASN A 11 5.16 13.29 -22.34
C ASN A 11 4.24 12.33 -21.55
N ILE A 12 2.95 12.68 -21.48
CA ILE A 12 1.89 11.80 -20.95
C ILE A 12 1.87 10.46 -21.70
N GLU A 13 2.26 10.47 -22.97
CA GLU A 13 2.33 9.28 -23.84
C GLU A 13 3.33 8.23 -23.34
N ASN A 14 4.47 8.63 -22.77
CA ASN A 14 5.49 7.71 -22.28
C ASN A 14 5.21 7.19 -20.86
N ARG A 15 4.40 7.90 -20.06
CA ARG A 15 4.02 7.44 -18.71
C ARG A 15 2.83 6.49 -18.68
N TRP A 16 1.96 6.55 -19.69
CA TRP A 16 0.71 5.76 -19.71
C TRP A 16 0.49 4.97 -21.01
N GLY A 17 1.41 5.04 -21.98
CA GLY A 17 1.34 4.27 -23.22
C GLY A 17 0.21 4.69 -24.17
N VAL A 18 -0.42 5.85 -23.95
CA VAL A 18 -1.54 6.35 -24.76
C VAL A 18 -1.00 7.33 -25.80
N LYS A 19 -1.22 7.07 -27.09
CA LYS A 19 -0.75 7.94 -28.18
C LYS A 19 -1.80 8.99 -28.51
N ALA A 20 -1.39 10.16 -29.00
CA ALA A 20 -2.25 11.29 -29.40
C ALA A 20 -3.28 11.01 -30.52
N GLY A 21 -3.51 9.76 -30.89
CA GLY A 21 -4.63 9.30 -31.73
C GLY A 21 -5.83 8.73 -30.97
N ASP A 22 -5.72 8.50 -29.66
CA ASP A 22 -6.72 7.75 -28.88
C ASP A 22 -7.89 8.59 -28.35
N TYR A 23 -7.95 9.89 -28.66
CA TYR A 23 -9.08 10.77 -28.30
C TYR A 23 -10.18 10.83 -29.36
N ASN A 24 -10.17 9.97 -30.38
CA ASN A 24 -11.29 9.84 -31.30
C ASN A 24 -12.26 8.77 -30.82
N ILE A 25 -13.22 9.18 -29.98
CA ILE A 25 -14.46 8.43 -29.81
C ILE A 25 -15.17 8.46 -31.16
N THR A 26 -14.88 7.46 -32.00
CA THR A 26 -15.57 7.28 -33.26
C THR A 26 -16.90 6.61 -32.94
N LEU A 27 -17.93 7.44 -32.77
CA LEU A 27 -19.29 6.96 -32.78
C LEU A 27 -19.62 6.48 -34.20
N ASN A 28 -19.64 5.15 -34.33
CA ASN A 28 -20.51 4.39 -35.22
C ASN A 28 -19.97 4.00 -36.62
N SER A 29 -19.71 2.70 -36.84
CA SER A 29 -19.81 2.06 -38.17
C SER A 29 -20.20 0.58 -38.14
N ARG A 30 -20.80 0.10 -37.04
CA ARG A 30 -21.57 -1.14 -36.98
C ARG A 30 -22.68 -0.90 -35.98
N THR A 31 -23.90 -1.16 -36.41
CA THR A 31 -25.16 -0.91 -35.69
C THR A 31 -25.30 -1.80 -34.45
N GLU A 32 -24.41 -1.63 -33.49
CA GLU A 32 -24.61 -1.99 -32.10
C GLU A 32 -24.51 -0.66 -31.35
N MET A 33 -25.63 0.08 -31.31
CA MET A 33 -25.76 1.20 -30.40
C MET A 33 -25.53 0.64 -29.01
N MET A 34 -24.32 0.82 -28.48
CA MET A 34 -24.07 0.63 -27.06
C MET A 34 -24.93 1.71 -26.39
N ASP A 35 -26.07 1.30 -25.85
CA ASP A 35 -27.00 2.17 -25.14
C ASP A 35 -26.21 3.01 -24.14
N PHE A 36 -26.54 4.29 -23.96
CA PHE A 36 -25.86 5.16 -22.98
C PHE A 36 -25.80 4.48 -21.61
N GLN A 37 -26.81 3.68 -21.31
CA GLN A 37 -26.89 2.87 -20.10
C GLN A 37 -25.84 1.73 -20.08
N ASP A 38 -25.58 1.05 -21.20
CA ASP A 38 -24.52 0.02 -21.32
C ASP A 38 -23.12 0.65 -21.28
N LEU A 39 -22.95 1.85 -21.86
CA LEU A 39 -21.73 2.64 -21.74
C LEU A 39 -21.45 3.02 -20.28
N MET A 40 -22.48 3.45 -19.53
CA MET A 40 -22.37 3.79 -18.12
C MET A 40 -22.06 2.57 -17.24
N VAL A 41 -22.63 1.41 -17.55
CA VAL A 41 -22.29 0.14 -16.88
C VAL A 41 -20.85 -0.28 -17.16
N LYS A 42 -20.35 -0.09 -18.39
CA LYS A 42 -18.94 -0.35 -18.71
C LYS A 42 -18.01 0.62 -17.98
N PHE A 43 -18.38 1.90 -17.89
CA PHE A 43 -17.61 2.90 -17.16
C PHE A 43 -17.54 2.59 -15.66
N SER A 44 -18.67 2.23 -15.03
CA SER A 44 -18.69 1.88 -13.60
C SER A 44 -17.91 0.60 -13.31
N LYS A 45 -17.99 -0.40 -14.19
CA LYS A 45 -17.13 -1.60 -14.12
C LYS A 45 -15.65 -1.27 -14.26
N ASN A 46 -15.28 -0.44 -15.24
CA ASN A 46 -13.88 -0.03 -15.42
C ASN A 46 -13.36 0.74 -14.20
N ARG A 47 -14.20 1.59 -13.59
CA ARG A 47 -13.85 2.28 -12.35
C ARG A 47 -13.69 1.31 -11.16
N ALA A 48 -14.54 0.31 -11.03
CA ALA A 48 -14.40 -0.71 -10.00
C ALA A 48 -13.12 -1.53 -10.16
N VAL A 49 -12.81 -1.97 -11.40
CA VAL A 49 -11.57 -2.70 -11.73
C VAL A 49 -10.32 -1.85 -11.48
N ALA A 50 -10.37 -0.56 -11.82
CA ALA A 50 -9.25 0.36 -11.54
C ALA A 50 -9.00 0.52 -10.04
N VAL A 51 -10.06 0.62 -9.23
CA VAL A 51 -9.94 0.69 -7.76
C VAL A 51 -9.42 -0.64 -7.19
N GLU A 52 -9.88 -1.79 -7.69
CA GLU A 52 -9.36 -3.10 -7.28
C GLU A 52 -7.86 -3.26 -7.57
N GLY A 53 -7.40 -2.76 -8.72
CA GLY A 53 -5.98 -2.72 -9.07
C GLY A 53 -5.11 -1.89 -8.12
N GLU A 54 -5.70 -0.95 -7.38
CA GLU A 54 -5.02 -0.15 -6.35
C GLU A 54 -5.07 -0.81 -4.96
N VAL A 55 -6.08 -1.63 -4.67
CA VAL A 55 -6.23 -2.32 -3.37
C VAL A 55 -5.23 -3.48 -3.23
N GLU A 56 -4.95 -4.22 -4.30
CA GLU A 56 -4.01 -5.34 -4.28
C GLU A 56 -2.58 -4.94 -3.82
N PRO A 57 -1.91 -3.95 -4.44
CA PRO A 57 -0.57 -3.54 -4.00
C PRO A 57 -0.59 -2.92 -2.59
N LEU A 58 -1.70 -2.27 -2.20
CA LEU A 58 -1.85 -1.71 -0.86
C LEU A 58 -1.95 -2.81 0.21
N THR A 59 -2.65 -3.90 -0.09
CA THR A 59 -2.79 -5.06 0.80
C THR A 59 -1.44 -5.75 1.01
N VAL A 60 -0.66 -5.94 -0.06
CA VAL A 60 0.71 -6.48 0.03
C VAL A 60 1.60 -5.59 0.89
N ARG A 61 1.52 -4.26 0.71
CA ARG A 61 2.27 -3.31 1.54
C ARG A 61 1.89 -3.41 3.02
N ILE A 62 0.60 -3.54 3.34
CA ILE A 62 0.13 -3.72 4.72
C ILE A 62 0.65 -5.05 5.30
N GLN A 63 0.63 -6.13 4.53
CA GLN A 63 1.17 -7.42 4.97
C GLN A 63 2.67 -7.35 5.25
N GLN A 64 3.44 -6.76 4.35
CA GLN A 64 4.88 -6.55 4.53
C GLN A 64 5.16 -5.68 5.76
N ARG A 65 4.38 -4.63 5.98
CA ARG A 65 4.53 -3.77 7.16
C ARG A 65 4.22 -4.52 8.45
N ASN A 66 3.15 -5.32 8.47
CA ASN A 66 2.79 -6.13 9.64
C ASN A 66 3.86 -7.19 9.94
N ALA A 67 4.44 -7.81 8.90
CA ALA A 67 5.56 -8.74 9.07
C ALA A 67 6.81 -8.04 9.66
N ARG A 68 7.10 -6.80 9.22
CA ARG A 68 8.19 -5.99 9.78
C ARG A 68 7.91 -5.61 11.24
N LEU A 69 6.68 -5.21 11.56
CA LEU A 69 6.27 -4.94 12.95
C LEU A 69 6.40 -6.16 13.85
N ASP A 70 6.08 -7.37 13.37
CA ASP A 70 6.28 -8.61 14.13
C ASP A 70 7.78 -8.86 14.40
N SER A 71 8.63 -8.70 13.38
CA SER A 71 10.08 -8.84 13.55
C SER A 71 10.65 -7.83 14.54
N LEU A 72 10.23 -6.55 14.46
CA LEU A 72 10.64 -5.49 15.40
C LEU A 72 10.10 -5.73 16.81
N GLY A 73 8.89 -6.31 16.95
CA GLY A 73 8.34 -6.69 18.24
C GLY A 73 9.15 -7.79 18.93
N ARG A 74 9.60 -8.80 18.17
CA ARG A 74 10.48 -9.85 18.69
C ARG A 74 11.85 -9.31 19.07
N ILE A 75 12.40 -8.46 18.22
CA ILE A 75 13.64 -7.72 18.48
C ILE A 75 13.53 -6.93 19.79
N LEU A 76 12.46 -6.15 19.95
CA LEU A 76 12.22 -5.34 21.15
C LEU A 76 12.11 -6.23 22.40
N ALA A 77 11.43 -7.36 22.30
CA ALA A 77 11.33 -8.33 23.39
C ALA A 77 12.72 -8.90 23.77
N ALA A 78 13.52 -9.29 22.77
CA ALA A 78 14.87 -9.81 22.99
C ALA A 78 15.81 -8.78 23.60
N LEU A 79 15.78 -7.52 23.12
CA LEU A 79 16.54 -6.42 23.70
C LEU A 79 16.09 -6.09 25.13
N THR A 80 14.78 -6.14 25.42
CA THR A 80 14.25 -5.89 26.76
C THR A 80 14.62 -7.02 27.73
N GLU A 81 14.58 -8.27 27.28
CA GLU A 81 15.05 -9.42 28.08
C GLU A 81 16.53 -9.28 28.41
N LEU A 82 17.34 -8.85 27.43
CA LEU A 82 18.75 -8.61 27.62
C LEU A 82 19.00 -7.48 28.64
N GLN A 83 18.28 -6.37 28.55
CA GLN A 83 18.35 -5.27 29.52
C GLN A 83 17.94 -5.72 30.93
N ALA A 84 16.91 -6.55 31.05
CA ALA A 84 16.43 -7.05 32.34
C ALA A 84 17.41 -8.02 33.00
N ARG A 85 18.13 -8.82 32.19
CA ARG A 85 19.13 -9.77 32.65
C ARG A 85 20.42 -9.08 33.12
N TYR A 86 20.72 -7.89 32.56
CA TYR A 86 21.95 -7.13 32.84
C TYR A 86 21.63 -5.65 33.13
N PRO A 87 21.13 -5.32 34.33
CA PRO A 87 20.86 -3.92 34.72
C PRO A 87 22.13 -3.06 34.71
N SER A 88 21.96 -1.75 34.51
CA SER A 88 22.98 -0.75 34.10
C SER A 88 24.19 -0.52 35.02
N ASP A 89 24.40 -1.32 36.07
CA ASP A 89 25.43 -1.08 37.10
C ASP A 89 26.76 -1.82 36.85
N ASP A 90 26.79 -2.83 35.97
CA ASP A 90 28.03 -3.55 35.63
C ASP A 90 28.82 -2.89 34.48
N GLU A 91 29.97 -2.28 34.75
CA GLU A 91 30.93 -1.76 33.75
C GLU A 91 31.50 -2.83 32.78
N ASN A 92 30.89 -4.01 32.67
CA ASN A 92 31.41 -5.10 31.86
C ASN A 92 31.27 -4.79 30.37
N ASP A 93 32.43 -4.69 29.71
CA ASP A 93 32.69 -4.66 28.26
C ASP A 93 32.36 -6.02 27.59
N ASP A 94 31.50 -6.81 28.24
CA ASP A 94 31.10 -8.14 27.80
C ASP A 94 30.10 -7.99 26.65
N THR A 95 30.38 -8.70 25.57
CA THR A 95 29.51 -8.78 24.41
C THR A 95 28.41 -9.80 24.66
N TYR A 96 27.16 -9.41 24.45
CA TYR A 96 26.02 -10.30 24.65
C TYR A 96 25.38 -10.75 23.33
N ASP A 97 25.06 -12.05 23.26
CA ASP A 97 24.38 -12.65 22.11
C ASP A 97 22.86 -12.64 22.29
N LEU A 98 22.14 -12.17 21.27
CA LEU A 98 20.67 -12.26 21.18
C LEU A 98 20.25 -13.66 20.71
N ASN A 99 20.41 -14.64 21.59
CA ASN A 99 20.00 -16.01 21.34
C ASN A 99 18.46 -16.10 21.20
N GLY A 100 17.95 -16.32 19.98
CA GLY A 100 16.52 -16.49 19.73
C GLY A 100 15.96 -15.67 18.57
N LEU A 101 16.73 -14.71 18.05
CA LEU A 101 16.40 -13.99 16.82
C LEU A 101 16.92 -14.75 15.60
N THR A 102 16.16 -14.70 14.52
CA THR A 102 16.55 -15.20 13.20
C THR A 102 17.60 -14.30 12.57
N ASP A 103 18.39 -14.85 11.63
CA ASP A 103 19.37 -14.08 10.85
C ASP A 103 18.76 -12.85 10.17
N GLY A 104 17.46 -12.89 9.82
CA GLY A 104 16.73 -11.76 9.24
C GLY A 104 16.47 -10.64 10.25
N GLU A 105 15.99 -10.99 11.46
CA GLU A 105 15.75 -10.05 12.55
C GLU A 105 17.05 -9.40 13.04
N LEU A 106 18.15 -10.17 13.05
CA LEU A 106 19.47 -9.67 13.39
C LEU A 106 19.99 -8.65 12.36
N ASN A 107 19.72 -8.84 11.06
CA ASN A 107 20.10 -7.84 10.05
C ASN A 107 19.29 -6.55 10.20
N ILE A 108 17.98 -6.64 10.49
CA ILE A 108 17.13 -5.46 10.70
C ILE A 108 17.66 -4.63 11.87
N LEU A 109 18.01 -5.29 12.97
CA LEU A 109 18.64 -4.65 14.12
C LEU A 109 19.93 -3.92 13.75
N TRP A 110 20.78 -4.60 13.00
CA TRP A 110 22.09 -4.09 12.62
C TRP A 110 21.97 -2.87 11.69
N ASP A 111 21.08 -2.94 10.70
CA ASP A 111 20.78 -1.83 9.77
C ASP A 111 20.29 -0.57 10.52
N LEU A 112 19.53 -0.75 11.60
CA LEU A 112 19.02 0.37 12.40
C LEU A 112 20.11 1.08 13.22
N ILE A 113 21.13 0.34 13.66
CA ILE A 113 22.12 0.84 14.63
C ILE A 113 23.38 1.37 13.92
N ASN A 114 23.87 0.66 12.90
CA ASN A 114 25.24 0.85 12.43
C ASN A 114 25.40 1.14 10.92
N ASP A 115 24.34 1.49 10.19
CA ASP A 115 24.42 1.96 8.78
C ASP A 115 25.25 1.05 7.83
N GLY A 116 25.11 -0.28 7.95
CA GLY A 116 25.50 -1.25 6.90
C GLY A 116 26.87 -2.00 6.94
N GLY A 117 27.53 -2.17 8.09
CA GLY A 117 28.64 -3.11 8.34
C GLY A 117 28.26 -4.53 8.84
N PRO A 118 29.25 -5.41 9.09
CA PRO A 118 29.06 -6.87 9.13
C PRO A 118 28.61 -7.49 10.48
N LYS A 119 28.09 -8.73 10.35
CA LYS A 119 27.31 -9.57 11.27
C LYS A 119 28.06 -10.25 12.44
N ASP A 120 28.77 -9.51 13.28
CA ASP A 120 29.08 -10.05 14.62
C ASP A 120 28.08 -9.47 15.63
N VAL A 121 27.11 -10.31 16.03
CA VAL A 121 25.95 -9.97 16.87
C VAL A 121 26.36 -9.93 18.33
N LYS A 122 27.30 -9.04 18.60
CA LYS A 122 27.89 -8.82 19.90
C LYS A 122 27.57 -7.39 20.27
N PHE A 123 26.50 -7.22 21.04
CA PHE A 123 26.07 -5.91 21.47
C PHE A 123 26.80 -5.52 22.75
N TYR A 124 27.38 -4.32 22.75
CA TYR A 124 27.75 -3.68 24.01
C TYR A 124 26.49 -3.19 24.73
N ARG A 125 26.52 -3.08 26.06
CA ARG A 125 25.35 -2.70 26.84
C ARG A 125 24.83 -1.30 26.51
N TYR A 126 25.71 -0.34 26.21
CA TYR A 126 25.30 1.02 25.80
C TYR A 126 24.56 1.00 24.45
N GLU A 127 24.95 0.12 23.54
CA GLU A 127 24.30 -0.05 22.24
C GLU A 127 22.92 -0.69 22.38
N CYS A 128 22.67 -1.49 23.43
CA CYS A 128 21.37 -2.10 23.66
C CYS A 128 20.30 -1.05 24.01
N GLU A 129 20.63 -0.03 24.79
CA GLU A 129 19.69 1.04 25.13
C GLU A 129 19.38 1.93 23.93
N GLU A 130 20.41 2.26 23.15
CA GLU A 130 20.28 3.00 21.89
C GLU A 130 19.45 2.20 20.86
N ALA A 131 19.78 0.92 20.67
CA ALA A 131 19.01 0.00 19.82
C ALA A 131 17.54 -0.09 20.23
N LEU A 132 17.28 -0.19 21.54
CA LEU A 132 15.92 -0.28 22.07
C LEU A 132 15.13 1.01 21.81
N GLN A 133 15.77 2.18 21.90
CA GLN A 133 15.15 3.45 21.56
C GLN A 133 14.87 3.57 20.06
N LEU A 134 15.82 3.15 19.21
CA LEU A 134 15.68 3.15 17.75
C LEU A 134 14.58 2.21 17.28
N VAL A 135 14.54 0.97 17.80
CA VAL A 135 13.49 -0.01 17.48
C VAL A 135 12.11 0.50 17.88
N LYS A 136 11.97 1.14 19.06
CA LYS A 136 10.70 1.77 19.46
C LYS A 136 10.29 2.89 18.50
N SER A 137 11.22 3.77 18.13
CA SER A 137 10.96 4.85 17.18
C SER A 137 10.50 4.32 15.81
N GLU A 138 11.13 3.25 15.33
CA GLU A 138 10.77 2.60 14.06
C GLU A 138 9.38 1.95 14.15
N ILE A 139 9.07 1.26 15.26
CA ILE A 139 7.73 0.70 15.52
C ILE A 139 6.67 1.80 15.50
N ASP A 140 6.92 2.93 16.16
CA ASP A 140 5.99 4.06 16.19
C ASP A 140 5.77 4.66 14.79
N GLY A 141 6.85 4.82 14.01
CA GLY A 141 6.78 5.24 12.61
C GLY A 141 5.91 4.30 11.76
N LEU A 142 6.19 3.00 11.82
CA LEU A 142 5.45 1.99 11.07
C LEU A 142 3.99 1.87 11.53
N ASN A 143 3.69 2.03 12.81
CA ASN A 143 2.30 2.04 13.30
C ASN A 143 1.48 3.19 12.69
N ASN A 144 2.07 4.39 12.62
CA ASN A 144 1.42 5.55 11.99
C ASN A 144 1.18 5.33 10.49
N GLU A 145 2.15 4.75 9.79
CA GLU A 145 1.98 4.38 8.39
C GLU A 145 0.95 3.27 8.18
N ALA A 146 0.93 2.27 9.06
CA ALA A 146 -0.06 1.19 9.03
C ALA A 146 -1.47 1.74 9.20
N GLN A 147 -1.67 2.68 10.13
CA GLN A 147 -2.95 3.36 10.32
C GLN A 147 -3.35 4.13 9.05
N THR A 148 -2.41 4.85 8.43
CA THR A 148 -2.65 5.60 7.20
C THR A 148 -3.06 4.70 6.05
N ASP A 149 -2.35 3.58 5.85
CA ASP A 149 -2.65 2.64 4.79
C ASP A 149 -3.97 1.89 5.04
N MET A 150 -4.33 1.65 6.31
CA MET A 150 -5.64 1.10 6.66
C MET A 150 -6.78 2.08 6.33
N THR A 151 -6.63 3.37 6.64
CA THR A 151 -7.60 4.40 6.24
C THR A 151 -7.73 4.50 4.73
N ARG A 152 -6.61 4.44 3.99
CA ARG A 152 -6.62 4.39 2.52
C ARG A 152 -7.36 3.15 2.01
N LEU A 153 -7.08 1.98 2.56
CA LEU A 153 -7.75 0.73 2.18
C LEU A 153 -9.26 0.81 2.43
N GLN A 154 -9.69 1.34 3.58
CA GLN A 154 -11.10 1.58 3.88
C GLN A 154 -11.74 2.49 2.83
N SER A 155 -11.12 3.63 2.52
CA SER A 155 -11.65 4.54 1.50
C SER A 155 -11.72 3.92 0.09
N LEU A 156 -10.77 3.05 -0.28
CA LEU A 156 -10.80 2.35 -1.56
C LEU A 156 -11.91 1.30 -1.58
N VAL A 157 -12.10 0.58 -0.48
CA VAL A 157 -13.20 -0.36 -0.31
C VAL A 157 -14.55 0.37 -0.39
N ASP A 158 -14.70 1.52 0.27
CA ASP A 158 -15.92 2.33 0.19
C ASP A 158 -16.20 2.79 -1.25
N ARG A 159 -15.18 3.29 -1.97
CA ARG A 159 -15.28 3.69 -3.39
C ARG A 159 -15.63 2.52 -4.31
N ARG A 160 -15.10 1.33 -4.02
CA ARG A 160 -15.42 0.09 -4.75
C ARG A 160 -16.89 -0.27 -4.54
N ASP A 161 -17.34 -0.30 -3.29
CA ASP A 161 -18.70 -0.69 -2.93
C ASP A 161 -19.74 0.30 -3.49
N GLU A 162 -19.43 1.61 -3.49
CA GLU A 162 -20.24 2.64 -4.13
C GLU A 162 -20.35 2.43 -5.65
N SER A 163 -19.22 2.12 -6.31
CA SER A 163 -19.18 1.85 -7.75
C SER A 163 -19.99 0.61 -8.11
N TYR A 164 -19.93 -0.45 -7.29
CA TYR A 164 -20.74 -1.66 -7.46
C TYR A 164 -22.23 -1.42 -7.23
N SER A 165 -22.60 -0.66 -6.20
CA SER A 165 -24.00 -0.27 -5.95
C SER A 165 -24.56 0.51 -7.14
N THR A 166 -23.79 1.50 -7.63
CA THR A 166 -24.17 2.28 -8.81
C THR A 166 -24.32 1.41 -10.06
N ALA A 167 -23.36 0.52 -10.31
CA ALA A 167 -23.42 -0.42 -11.44
C ALA A 167 -24.64 -1.34 -11.36
N THR A 168 -24.94 -1.87 -10.17
CA THR A 168 -26.10 -2.74 -9.93
C THR A 168 -27.41 -2.00 -10.15
N ASN A 169 -27.55 -0.79 -9.60
CA ASN A 169 -28.76 0.02 -9.79
C ASN A 169 -28.99 0.38 -11.26
N LEU A 170 -27.91 0.69 -12.00
CA LEU A 170 -27.99 0.92 -13.45
C LEU A 170 -28.40 -0.35 -14.19
N MET A 171 -27.82 -1.52 -13.86
CA MET A 171 -28.21 -2.80 -14.46
C MET A 171 -29.69 -3.13 -14.23
N THR A 172 -30.18 -2.95 -13.01
CA THR A 172 -31.60 -3.17 -12.69
C THR A 172 -32.48 -2.21 -13.50
N SER A 173 -32.13 -0.92 -13.57
CA SER A 173 -32.88 0.06 -14.36
C SER A 173 -32.89 -0.25 -15.86
N ILE A 174 -31.77 -0.73 -16.42
CA ILE A 174 -31.68 -1.21 -17.81
C ILE A 174 -32.59 -2.43 -18.00
N SER A 175 -32.53 -3.40 -17.08
CA SER A 175 -33.35 -4.62 -17.14
C SER A 175 -34.84 -4.29 -17.12
N ASP A 176 -35.26 -3.37 -16.25
CA ASP A 176 -36.64 -2.93 -16.13
C ASP A 176 -37.10 -2.16 -17.37
N THR A 177 -36.24 -1.29 -17.93
CA THR A 177 -36.51 -0.55 -19.16
C THR A 177 -36.69 -1.51 -20.34
N ARG A 178 -35.78 -2.47 -20.50
CA ARG A 178 -35.89 -3.50 -21.53
C ARG A 178 -37.13 -4.36 -21.36
N SER A 179 -37.43 -4.77 -20.12
CA SER A 179 -38.64 -5.54 -19.80
C SER A 179 -39.90 -4.76 -20.14
N ASN A 180 -39.93 -3.46 -19.86
CA ASN A 180 -41.07 -2.59 -20.18
C ASN A 180 -41.19 -2.32 -21.69
N VAL A 181 -40.09 -2.21 -22.43
CA VAL A 181 -40.12 -2.12 -23.89
C VAL A 181 -40.65 -3.42 -24.49
N ILE A 182 -40.12 -4.57 -24.09
CA ILE A 182 -40.58 -5.89 -24.56
C ILE A 182 -42.06 -6.12 -24.21
N ARG A 183 -42.49 -5.68 -23.02
CA ARG A 183 -43.88 -5.85 -22.56
C ARG A 183 -44.88 -4.92 -23.24
N ASN A 184 -44.43 -3.76 -23.74
CA ASN A 184 -45.26 -2.80 -24.49
C ASN A 184 -45.13 -2.95 -26.01
N MET A 185 -44.35 -3.92 -26.49
CA MET A 185 -44.30 -4.35 -27.89
C MET A 185 -45.34 -5.43 -28.15
#